data_AF-A0A842PEB6-F1
#
_entry.id   AF-A0A842PEB6-F1
#
_cell.length_a   1.000
_cell.length_b   1.000
_cell.length_c   1.000
_cell.angle_alpha   90.00
_cell.angle_beta   90.00
_cell.angle_gamma   90.00
#
_symmetry.space_group_name_H-M   'P 1'
#
loop_
_entity.id
_entity.type
_entity.pdbx_description
1 polymer ?
#
loop_
_entity_poly.entity_id
_entity_poly.type
_entity_poly.pdbx_seq_one_letter_code
_entity_poly.pdbx_strand_id
1 'polypeptide(L)'
;MVYLSLPDIAQKSVSNPRMLQKGGGTASGRYLRRVKNIVSSAGLLRRMDWAAVNMRANCSLTDKCLPAGMTSAAVGQPVPGGRAGVLYTNCTGEERDRRLDAALACAKKTLATRGGVYSRRAG
;
A
#
# COMPACT_ATOMS: atom_id res chain seq x y z
N MET A 1 38.51 22.72 -12.10
CA MET A 1 38.56 21.63 -11.10
C MET A 1 37.17 21.00 -11.04
N VAL A 2 36.94 19.91 -11.77
CA VAL A 2 35.64 19.22 -11.80
C VAL A 2 35.67 18.19 -10.68
N TYR A 3 34.97 18.47 -9.59
CA TYR A 3 34.77 17.47 -8.55
C TYR A 3 33.88 16.37 -9.14
N LEU A 4 34.47 15.19 -9.38
CA LEU A 4 33.71 13.95 -9.59
C LEU A 4 32.97 13.65 -8.29
N SER A 5 31.76 14.19 -8.14
CA SER A 5 30.85 13.75 -7.11
C SER A 5 30.54 12.28 -7.38
N LEU A 6 30.92 11.39 -6.47
CA LEU A 6 30.49 9.99 -6.50
C LEU A 6 28.98 9.96 -6.78
N PRO A 7 28.51 9.26 -7.83
CA PRO A 7 27.07 9.12 -8.05
C PRO A 7 26.46 8.54 -6.78
N ASP A 8 25.36 9.12 -6.29
CA ASP A 8 24.69 8.66 -5.08
C ASP A 8 24.07 7.27 -5.32
N ILE A 9 24.91 6.23 -5.17
CA ILE A 9 24.58 4.81 -5.35
C ILE A 9 23.50 4.37 -4.34
N ALA A 10 23.18 5.21 -3.35
CA ALA A 10 22.14 4.92 -2.40
C ALA A 10 20.74 5.29 -2.91
N GLN A 11 20.57 5.91 -4.09
CA GLN A 11 19.25 6.36 -4.59
C GLN A 11 18.96 5.93 -6.05
N LYS A 12 17.70 5.56 -6.32
CA LYS A 12 17.18 5.24 -7.66
C LYS A 12 15.90 6.04 -7.94
N SER A 13 15.84 6.67 -9.11
CA SER A 13 14.60 7.28 -9.63
C SER A 13 13.64 6.18 -10.07
N VAL A 14 12.43 6.18 -9.53
CA VAL A 14 11.33 5.29 -9.94
C VAL A 14 10.20 6.14 -10.53
N SER A 15 9.73 5.80 -11.73
CA SER A 15 8.47 6.35 -12.26
C SER A 15 7.32 5.44 -11.83
N ASN A 16 6.25 6.04 -11.32
CA ASN A 16 5.02 5.34 -10.96
C ASN A 16 3.85 6.02 -11.68
N PRO A 17 3.11 5.31 -12.55
CA PRO A 17 1.98 5.87 -13.29
C PRO A 17 0.77 6.19 -12.38
N ARG A 18 0.71 5.62 -11.17
CA ARG A 18 -0.36 5.83 -10.18
C ARG A 18 0.23 6.09 -8.80
N MET A 19 0.95 7.20 -8.66
CA MET A 19 1.53 7.64 -7.39
C MET A 19 0.49 8.43 -6.59
N LEU A 20 0.41 8.15 -5.28
CA LEU A 20 -0.42 8.92 -4.36
C LEU A 20 0.19 10.31 -4.17
N GLN A 21 -0.55 11.34 -4.60
CA GLN A 21 -0.14 12.73 -4.51
C GLN A 21 -0.52 13.32 -3.15
N LYS A 22 0.19 14.40 -2.78
CA LYS A 22 -0.16 15.20 -1.61
C LYS A 22 -1.60 15.70 -1.78
N GLY A 23 -2.49 15.37 -0.83
CA GLY A 23 -3.93 15.67 -0.92
C GLY A 23 -4.82 14.49 -1.30
N GLY A 24 -4.26 13.31 -1.61
CA GLY A 24 -5.02 12.05 -1.67
C GLY A 24 -5.50 11.61 -3.05
N GLY A 25 -5.09 12.26 -4.14
CA GLY A 25 -5.33 11.79 -5.52
C GLY A 25 -4.23 10.86 -6.03
N THR A 26 -4.49 10.13 -7.13
CA THR A 26 -3.47 9.31 -7.82
C THR A 26 -3.12 9.89 -9.19
N ALA A 27 -1.84 10.14 -9.46
CA ALA A 27 -1.36 10.65 -10.75
C ALA A 27 0.03 10.08 -11.08
N SER A 28 0.48 10.22 -12.33
CA SER A 28 1.83 9.82 -12.72
C SER A 28 2.88 10.72 -12.04
N GLY A 29 3.98 10.13 -11.60
CA GLY A 29 5.03 10.85 -10.90
C GLY A 29 6.36 10.12 -10.87
N ARG A 30 7.43 10.87 -10.57
CA ARG A 30 8.77 10.32 -10.33
C ARG A 30 9.19 10.65 -8.90
N TYR A 31 9.80 9.68 -8.23
CA TYR A 31 10.37 9.89 -6.90
C TYR A 31 11.73 9.20 -6.77
N LEU A 32 12.59 9.77 -5.92
CA LEU A 32 13.87 9.20 -5.55
C LEU A 32 13.66 8.22 -4.39
N ARG A 33 13.99 6.95 -4.59
CA ARG A 33 13.91 5.90 -3.57
C ARG A 33 15.32 5.50 -3.16
N ARG A 34 15.57 5.32 -1.86
CA ARG A 34 16.83 4.69 -1.42
C ARG A 34 16.92 3.24 -1.92
N VAL A 35 18.11 2.80 -2.35
CA VAL A 35 18.37 1.43 -2.85
C VAL A 35 17.98 0.38 -1.82
N LYS A 36 18.20 0.67 -0.53
CA LYS A 36 17.68 -0.12 0.60
C LYS A 36 16.66 0.73 1.36
N ASN A 37 15.39 0.37 1.28
CA ASN A 37 14.31 1.06 1.99
C ASN A 37 14.16 0.45 3.39
N ILE A 38 15.18 0.61 4.24
CA ILE A 38 15.18 0.04 5.59
C ILE A 38 14.50 1.02 6.53
N VAL A 39 13.39 0.59 7.12
CA VAL A 39 12.72 1.30 8.21
C VAL A 39 13.37 0.87 9.53
N SER A 40 14.20 1.72 10.11
CA SER A 40 14.94 1.41 11.35
C SER A 40 14.31 1.97 12.63
N SER A 41 13.34 2.88 12.51
CA SER A 41 12.68 3.47 13.68
C SER A 41 11.73 2.47 14.35
N ALA A 42 12.05 2.03 15.56
CA ALA A 42 11.22 1.12 16.35
C ALA A 42 9.78 1.64 16.55
N GLY A 43 9.62 2.95 16.75
CA GLY A 43 8.31 3.59 16.86
C GLY A 43 7.52 3.54 15.55
N LEU A 44 8.18 3.70 14.41
CA LEU A 44 7.54 3.58 13.09
C LEU A 44 7.16 2.13 12.78
N LEU A 45 8.03 1.17 13.08
CA LEU A 45 7.74 -0.27 12.92
C LEU A 45 6.51 -0.68 13.73
N ARG A 46 6.43 -0.31 15.02
CA ARG A 46 5.24 -0.57 15.85
C ARG A 46 3.96 0.05 15.30
N ARG A 47 4.04 1.24 14.68
CA ARG A 47 2.88 1.86 14.01
C ARG A 47 2.47 1.10 12.76
N MET A 48 3.43 0.63 11.97
CA MET A 48 3.16 -0.18 10.78
C MET A 48 2.54 -1.53 11.15
N ASP A 49 3.05 -2.20 12.19
CA ASP A 49 2.50 -3.46 12.68
C ASP A 49 1.06 -3.28 13.18
N TRP A 50 0.84 -2.26 14.02
CA TRP A 50 -0.50 -1.93 14.51
C TRP A 50 -1.46 -1.61 13.35
N ALA A 51 -1.03 -0.79 12.38
CA ALA A 51 -1.84 -0.47 11.21
C ALA A 51 -2.16 -1.72 10.39
N ALA A 52 -1.18 -2.60 10.17
CA ALA A 52 -1.38 -3.84 9.44
C ALA A 52 -2.37 -4.79 10.14
N VAL A 53 -2.28 -4.93 11.46
CA VAL A 53 -3.22 -5.74 12.24
C VAL A 53 -4.64 -5.17 12.16
N ASN A 54 -4.81 -3.87 12.37
CA ASN A 54 -6.14 -3.23 12.35
C ASN A 54 -6.76 -3.22 10.95
N MET A 55 -5.96 -2.98 9.92
CA MET A 55 -6.42 -3.05 8.53
C MET A 55 -6.84 -4.47 8.16
N ARG A 56 -6.11 -5.51 8.59
CA ARG A 56 -6.52 -6.91 8.36
C ARG A 56 -7.80 -7.26 9.11
N ALA A 57 -7.97 -6.77 10.33
CA ALA A 57 -9.16 -7.05 11.13
C ALA A 57 -10.41 -6.38 10.55
N ASN A 58 -10.30 -5.13 10.10
CA ASN A 58 -11.46 -4.30 9.76
C ASN A 58 -11.72 -4.13 8.26
N CYS A 59 -10.69 -4.26 7.42
CA CYS A 59 -10.75 -3.96 5.99
C CYS A 59 -10.33 -5.15 5.10
N SER A 60 -10.45 -6.38 5.61
CA SER A 60 -10.12 -7.57 4.81
C SER A 60 -11.21 -7.87 3.78
N LEU A 61 -10.78 -8.32 2.60
CA LEU A 61 -11.65 -8.85 1.55
C LEU A 61 -11.66 -10.37 1.64
N THR A 62 -12.80 -10.96 1.31
CA THR A 62 -13.02 -12.42 1.28
C THR A 62 -12.44 -13.07 0.03
N ASP A 63 -12.21 -12.27 -1.01
CA ASP A 63 -11.77 -12.71 -2.34
C ASP A 63 -10.73 -11.72 -2.91
N LYS A 64 -10.05 -12.14 -3.97
CA LYS A 64 -9.07 -11.30 -4.69
C LYS A 64 -9.40 -11.26 -6.16
N CYS A 65 -9.46 -10.05 -6.73
CA CYS A 65 -9.59 -9.91 -8.18
C CYS A 65 -8.39 -10.51 -8.92
N LEU A 66 -8.66 -11.25 -9.99
CA LEU A 66 -7.64 -11.85 -10.84
C LEU A 66 -6.68 -10.76 -11.40
N PRO A 67 -5.35 -10.87 -11.26
CA PRO A 67 -4.44 -9.87 -11.81
C PRO A 67 -4.47 -9.84 -13.35
N ALA A 68 -4.20 -8.68 -13.94
CA ALA A 68 -4.13 -8.54 -15.40
C ALA A 68 -2.99 -9.42 -15.95
N GLY A 69 -3.29 -10.25 -16.95
CA GLY A 69 -2.35 -11.21 -17.54
C GLY A 69 -2.39 -12.62 -16.92
N MET A 70 -3.27 -12.89 -15.96
CA MET A 70 -3.51 -14.24 -15.44
C MET A 70 -4.71 -14.89 -16.14
N THR A 71 -4.67 -16.20 -16.35
CA THR A 71 -5.73 -16.93 -17.07
C THR A 71 -7.00 -17.03 -16.24
N SER A 72 -8.16 -17.01 -16.90
CA SER A 72 -9.48 -17.18 -16.27
C SER A 72 -9.64 -18.51 -15.53
N ALA A 73 -8.82 -19.51 -15.87
CA ALA A 73 -8.75 -20.80 -15.17
C ALA A 73 -8.31 -20.68 -13.70
N ALA A 74 -7.71 -19.56 -13.29
CA ALA A 74 -7.32 -19.35 -11.90
C ALA A 74 -8.50 -18.88 -11.02
N VAL A 75 -9.67 -18.58 -11.57
CA VAL A 75 -10.88 -18.26 -10.78
C VAL A 75 -11.26 -19.46 -9.92
N GLY A 76 -11.56 -19.20 -8.64
CA GLY A 76 -11.84 -20.26 -7.65
C GLY A 76 -10.60 -20.95 -7.10
N GLN A 77 -9.40 -20.66 -7.61
CA GLN A 77 -8.15 -21.15 -7.02
C GLN A 77 -7.77 -20.31 -5.79
N PRO A 78 -7.16 -20.92 -4.77
CA PRO A 78 -6.67 -20.21 -3.61
C PRO A 78 -5.55 -19.24 -3.98
N VAL A 79 -5.55 -18.07 -3.36
CA VAL A 79 -4.51 -17.06 -3.56
C VAL A 79 -3.20 -17.53 -2.90
N PRO A 80 -2.10 -17.73 -3.64
CA PRO A 80 -0.81 -18.13 -3.07
C PRO A 80 -0.29 -17.04 -2.13
N GLY A 81 0.10 -17.43 -0.91
CA GLY A 81 0.52 -16.51 0.15
C GLY A 81 -0.60 -15.63 0.70
N GLY A 82 -1.86 -15.85 0.27
CA GLY A 82 -3.04 -15.20 0.80
C GLY A 82 -3.48 -15.79 2.15
N ARG A 83 -4.49 -15.17 2.75
CA ARG A 83 -5.19 -15.74 3.91
C ARG A 83 -5.91 -17.02 3.47
N ALA A 84 -5.94 -18.03 4.34
CA ALA A 84 -6.66 -19.27 4.08
C ALA A 84 -8.12 -18.98 3.68
N GLY A 85 -8.59 -19.62 2.60
CA GLY A 85 -9.94 -19.47 2.07
C GLY A 85 -10.15 -18.29 1.11
N VAL A 86 -9.14 -17.45 0.86
CA VAL A 86 -9.28 -16.37 -0.14
C VAL A 86 -9.07 -16.95 -1.54
N LEU A 87 -10.11 -16.83 -2.38
CA LEU A 87 -10.10 -17.31 -3.75
C LEU A 87 -9.98 -16.16 -4.75
N TYR A 88 -9.47 -16.47 -5.95
CA TYR A 88 -9.55 -15.53 -7.05
C TYR A 88 -10.96 -15.43 -7.61
N THR A 89 -11.39 -14.21 -7.88
CA THR A 89 -12.65 -13.91 -8.57
C THR A 89 -12.39 -13.12 -9.86
N ASN A 90 -13.33 -13.20 -10.80
CA ASN A 90 -13.29 -12.35 -11.98
C ASN A 90 -13.90 -11.00 -11.62
N CYS A 91 -13.10 -9.93 -11.72
CA CYS A 91 -13.57 -8.56 -11.50
C CYS A 91 -13.44 -7.75 -12.77
N THR A 92 -14.50 -7.02 -13.10
CA THR A 92 -14.49 -5.94 -14.11
C THR A 92 -13.59 -4.78 -13.67
N GLY A 93 -13.30 -3.85 -14.59
CA GLY A 93 -12.55 -2.63 -14.27
C GLY A 93 -13.23 -1.78 -13.22
N GLU A 94 -14.53 -1.53 -13.40
CA GLU A 94 -15.35 -0.72 -12.48
C GLU A 94 -15.43 -1.32 -11.08
N GLU A 95 -15.53 -2.65 -10.96
CA GLU A 95 -15.54 -3.32 -9.66
C GLU A 95 -14.20 -3.17 -8.92
N ARG A 96 -13.08 -3.13 -9.64
CA ARG A 96 -11.77 -2.88 -9.01
C ARG A 96 -11.71 -1.48 -8.45
N ASP A 97 -12.19 -0.50 -9.19
CA ASP A 97 -12.19 0.90 -8.74
C ASP A 97 -13.12 1.07 -7.54
N ARG A 98 -14.33 0.50 -7.56
CA ARG A 98 -15.24 0.47 -6.40
C ARG A 98 -14.60 -0.19 -5.18
N ARG A 99 -13.89 -1.32 -5.36
CA ARG A 99 -13.17 -2.01 -4.26
C ARG A 99 -12.03 -1.15 -3.70
N LEU A 100 -11.31 -0.43 -4.56
CA LEU A 100 -10.26 0.50 -4.13
C LEU A 100 -10.85 1.67 -3.32
N ASP A 101 -11.96 2.25 -3.77
CA ASP A 101 -12.66 3.32 -3.05
C ASP A 101 -13.19 2.84 -1.69
N ALA A 102 -13.79 1.65 -1.65
CA ALA A 102 -14.24 1.03 -0.41
C ALA A 102 -13.08 0.75 0.56
N ALA A 103 -11.94 0.26 0.04
CA ALA A 103 -10.73 0.03 0.83
C ALA A 103 -10.18 1.34 1.39
N LEU A 104 -10.18 2.42 0.60
CA LEU A 104 -9.74 3.74 1.02
C LEU A 104 -10.68 4.33 2.09
N ALA A 105 -11.99 4.19 1.93
CA ALA A 105 -12.96 4.61 2.95
C ALA A 105 -12.78 3.83 4.26
N CYS A 106 -12.60 2.51 4.19
CA CYS A 106 -12.33 1.68 5.35
C CYS A 106 -11.01 2.04 6.04
N ALA A 107 -9.96 2.29 5.26
CA ALA A 107 -8.66 2.74 5.77
C ALA A 107 -8.77 4.07 6.49
N LYS A 108 -9.49 5.06 5.92
CA LYS A 108 -9.73 6.35 6.56
C LYS A 108 -10.43 6.16 7.92
N LYS A 109 -11.49 5.35 7.99
CA LYS A 109 -12.19 5.08 9.25
C LYS A 109 -11.30 4.38 10.29
N THR A 110 -10.56 3.35 9.86
CA THR A 110 -9.77 2.49 10.76
C THR A 110 -8.50 3.15 11.25
N LEU A 111 -7.86 3.98 10.42
CA LEU A 111 -6.57 4.60 10.74
C LEU A 111 -6.71 6.02 11.32
N ALA A 112 -7.84 6.72 11.09
CA ALA A 112 -8.08 8.05 11.67
C ALA A 112 -8.22 8.02 13.20
N THR A 113 -8.68 6.90 13.77
CA THR A 113 -8.91 6.74 15.23
C THR A 113 -7.67 6.90 16.09
N ARG A 114 -6.45 6.78 15.53
CA ARG A 114 -5.20 6.93 16.30
C ARG A 114 -4.46 8.26 16.10
N GLY A 115 -4.91 9.14 15.21
CA GLY A 115 -4.35 10.49 15.08
C GLY A 115 -4.34 11.27 16.42
N GLY A 116 -5.31 10.97 17.29
CA GLY A 116 -5.41 11.56 18.64
C GLY A 116 -4.51 10.95 19.73
N VAL A 117 -3.84 9.82 19.49
CA VAL A 117 -2.97 9.19 20.52
C VAL A 117 -1.61 9.90 20.61
N TYR A 118 -1.17 10.56 19.54
CA TYR A 118 0.06 11.36 19.52
C TYR A 118 -0.18 12.88 19.63
N SER A 119 -1.43 13.34 19.51
CA SER A 119 -1.82 14.74 19.72
C SER A 119 -1.93 15.14 21.19
N ARG A 120 -1.94 14.17 22.14
CA ARG A 120 -2.11 14.42 23.59
C ARG A 120 -0.78 14.50 24.37
N ARG A 121 0.29 14.97 23.73
CA ARG A 121 1.54 15.39 24.40
C ARG A 121 2.10 16.66 23.75
N ALA A 122 1.29 17.71 23.79
CA ALA A 122 1.72 19.09 23.65
C ALA A 122 0.82 19.90 24.59
N GLY A 123 1.18 19.87 25.87
CA GLY A 123 0.50 20.50 26.99
C GLY A 123 1.40 20.36 28.20
#